data_AF-B9EN94-F1
#
_entry.id   AF-B9EN94-F1
#
_cell.length_a   1.000
_cell.length_b   1.000
_cell.length_c   1.000
_cell.angle_alpha   90.00
_cell.angle_beta   90.00
_cell.angle_gamma   90.00
#
_symmetry.space_group_name_H-M   'P 1'
#
loop_
_entity.id
_entity.type
_entity.pdbx_description
1 polymer ?
#
loop_
_entity_poly.entity_id
_entity_poly.type
_entity_poly.pdbx_seq_one_letter_code
_entity_poly.pdbx_strand_id
1 'polypeptide(L)'
;MSPAERLSVLLFLAGFFGGLGALSLMLSFGTDYWLLSLETCGPGGASETWEAGALRPGEGEMEDQDTVTFFHQGFFWRCSFSGRREENMMWHFWITNQPHQKVCVPAYLFQFYSSEQSTGYQAPEDAVYRAFWSIFLLVGVVTVVIGGFVIICASPLASHRLYKVGGALLLTGGLCLLVVIMMYVVWTQVLDSLEDYAAQQQHSSQCPAVYHLSVQYGLSFLFAPVSVFFFLLAALLFLLIGRTVRRCHHKVPM
;
A
#
# COMPACT_ATOMS: atom_id res chain seq x y z
N MET A 1 -6.08 -41.36 -11.42
CA MET A 1 -6.82 -40.07 -11.49
C MET A 1 -7.26 -39.79 -12.91
N SER A 2 -8.57 -39.79 -13.15
CA SER A 2 -9.22 -39.59 -14.45
C SER A 2 -9.06 -38.14 -14.95
N PRO A 3 -9.22 -37.87 -16.26
CA PRO A 3 -9.17 -36.50 -16.79
C PRO A 3 -10.18 -35.55 -16.15
N ALA A 4 -11.37 -36.06 -15.78
CA ALA A 4 -12.41 -35.29 -15.10
C ALA A 4 -12.00 -34.91 -13.67
N GLU A 5 -11.44 -35.86 -12.90
CA GLU A 5 -10.93 -35.58 -11.56
C GLU A 5 -9.83 -34.51 -11.56
N ARG A 6 -8.90 -34.60 -12.53
CA ARG A 6 -7.81 -33.61 -12.67
C ARG A 6 -8.36 -32.21 -12.95
N LEU A 7 -9.39 -32.11 -13.78
CA LEU A 7 -10.06 -30.83 -14.08
C LEU A 7 -10.73 -30.24 -12.83
N SER A 8 -11.42 -31.07 -12.04
CA SER A 8 -12.05 -30.62 -10.79
C SER A 8 -11.02 -30.11 -9.78
N VAL A 9 -9.89 -30.81 -9.61
CA VAL A 9 -8.81 -30.36 -8.72
C VAL A 9 -8.19 -29.05 -9.22
N LEU A 10 -7.95 -28.91 -10.53
CA LEU A 10 -7.44 -27.66 -11.09
C LEU A 10 -8.39 -26.50 -10.88
N LEU A 11 -9.70 -26.70 -11.09
CA LEU A 11 -10.73 -25.69 -10.85
C LEU A 11 -10.77 -25.26 -9.38
N PHE A 12 -10.73 -26.22 -8.45
CA PHE A 12 -10.67 -25.95 -7.03
C PHE A 12 -9.43 -25.13 -6.65
N LEU A 13 -8.24 -25.55 -7.08
CA LEU A 13 -6.99 -24.84 -6.80
C LEU A 13 -6.99 -23.43 -7.38
N ALA A 14 -7.43 -23.29 -8.64
CA ALA A 14 -7.51 -22.00 -9.31
C ALA A 14 -8.47 -21.04 -8.59
N GLY A 15 -9.65 -21.54 -8.18
CA GLY A 15 -10.63 -20.78 -7.40
C GLY A 15 -10.11 -20.41 -6.02
N PHE A 16 -9.48 -21.36 -5.31
CA PHE A 16 -8.90 -21.14 -3.98
C PHE A 16 -7.81 -20.07 -4.01
N PHE A 17 -6.85 -20.18 -4.93
CA PHE A 17 -5.81 -19.16 -5.08
C PHE A 17 -6.38 -17.82 -5.53
N GLY A 18 -7.34 -17.80 -6.46
CA GLY A 18 -8.03 -16.56 -6.85
C GLY A 18 -8.74 -15.89 -5.67
N GLY A 19 -9.38 -16.68 -4.80
CA GLY A 19 -10.02 -16.21 -3.57
C GLY A 19 -9.03 -15.66 -2.54
N LEU A 20 -7.90 -16.34 -2.30
CA LEU A 20 -6.82 -15.83 -1.45
C LEU A 20 -6.26 -14.51 -2.01
N GLY A 21 -6.03 -14.44 -3.32
CA GLY A 21 -5.59 -13.22 -4.00
C GLY A 21 -6.56 -12.06 -3.77
N ALA A 22 -7.87 -12.30 -3.89
CA ALA A 22 -8.91 -11.31 -3.64
C ALA A 22 -8.99 -10.87 -2.17
N LEU A 23 -8.87 -11.79 -1.22
CA LEU A 23 -8.85 -11.47 0.21
C LEU A 23 -7.63 -10.60 0.55
N SER A 24 -6.44 -10.99 0.09
CA SER A 24 -5.22 -10.20 0.27
C SER A 24 -5.32 -8.82 -0.40
N LEU A 25 -5.97 -8.73 -1.57
CA LEU A 25 -6.24 -7.45 -2.24
C LEU A 25 -7.11 -6.54 -1.36
N MET A 26 -8.21 -7.08 -0.81
CA MET A 26 -9.10 -6.29 0.05
C MET A 26 -8.39 -5.81 1.32
N LEU A 27 -7.60 -6.66 1.96
CA LEU A 27 -6.80 -6.28 3.14
C LEU A 27 -5.77 -5.21 2.81
N SER A 28 -5.14 -5.34 1.65
CA SER A 28 -4.14 -4.38 1.18
C SER A 28 -4.78 -3.03 0.84
N PHE A 29 -5.74 -2.99 -0.07
CA PHE A 29 -6.28 -1.73 -0.61
C PHE A 29 -7.40 -1.11 0.24
N GLY A 30 -8.04 -1.88 1.12
CA GLY A 30 -9.15 -1.44 1.97
C GLY A 30 -8.72 -0.77 3.28
N THR A 31 -7.42 -0.75 3.59
CA THR A 31 -6.89 -0.22 4.85
C THR A 31 -5.95 0.97 4.62
N ASP A 32 -5.71 1.73 5.67
CA ASP A 32 -4.91 2.96 5.68
C ASP A 32 -3.48 2.77 6.22
N TYR A 33 -2.92 1.57 6.07
CA TYR A 33 -1.58 1.19 6.56
C TYR A 33 -0.65 0.65 5.48
N TRP A 34 -0.59 1.32 4.32
CA TRP A 34 0.43 1.04 3.29
C TRP A 34 1.80 1.63 3.63
N LEU A 35 1.80 2.85 4.16
CA LEU A 35 2.99 3.54 4.66
C LEU A 35 2.81 3.87 6.13
N LEU A 36 3.88 3.73 6.90
CA LEU A 36 3.99 4.23 8.27
C LEU A 36 5.12 5.26 8.28
N SER A 37 4.92 6.39 8.93
CA SER A 37 6.01 7.33 9.17
C SER A 37 5.99 7.91 10.58
N LEU A 38 7.18 8.27 11.05
CA LEU A 38 7.40 8.94 12.32
C LEU A 38 8.06 10.28 12.02
N GLU A 39 7.50 11.35 12.57
CA GLU A 39 8.11 12.68 12.58
C GLU A 39 8.51 13.04 14.01
N THR A 40 9.78 13.40 14.19
CA THR A 40 10.33 13.88 15.46
C THR A 40 11.23 15.06 15.24
N CYS A 41 11.24 15.99 16.19
CA CYS A 41 12.22 17.05 16.24
C CYS A 41 13.20 16.73 17.36
N GLY A 42 14.49 16.74 17.04
CA GLY A 42 15.53 16.41 18.01
C GLY A 42 15.56 17.39 19.18
N PRO A 43 16.27 17.07 20.27
CA PRO A 43 16.66 18.11 21.22
C PRO A 43 17.59 19.08 20.47
N GLY A 44 17.22 20.36 20.44
CA GLY A 44 18.10 21.40 19.91
C GLY A 44 19.43 21.29 20.63
N GLY A 45 20.54 21.41 19.89
CA GLY A 45 21.83 21.67 20.51
C GLY A 45 21.70 22.98 21.29
N ALA A 46 21.33 22.87 22.57
CA ALA A 46 21.44 23.96 23.49
C ALA A 46 22.93 24.33 23.47
N SER A 47 23.20 25.51 22.89
CA SER A 47 24.49 26.17 22.93
C SER A 47 25.15 25.90 24.28
N GLU A 48 26.34 25.31 24.24
CA GLU A 48 27.25 25.15 25.36
C GLU A 48 27.51 26.52 26.01
N THR A 49 26.69 26.90 26.98
CA THR A 49 26.96 28.01 27.91
C THR A 49 25.90 27.97 29.02
N TRP A 50 26.07 27.04 29.96
CA TRP A 50 25.52 27.24 31.30
C TRP A 50 26.69 27.18 32.27
N GLU A 51 27.24 28.37 32.54
CA GLU A 51 28.10 28.60 33.68
C GLU A 51 27.42 28.08 34.95
N ALA A 52 28.25 27.49 35.82
CA ALA A 52 27.84 26.99 37.12
C ALA A 52 27.14 28.06 37.95
N GLY A 53 25.91 27.78 38.42
CA GLY A 53 25.26 28.69 39.35
C GLY A 53 23.84 28.32 39.79
N ALA A 54 23.74 27.81 41.02
CA ALA A 54 22.60 27.88 41.94
C ALA A 54 21.39 26.94 41.72
N LEU A 55 21.35 25.91 42.57
CA LEU A 55 20.16 25.15 42.96
C LEU A 55 19.01 26.05 43.44
N ARG A 56 17.79 25.77 42.97
CA ARG A 56 16.54 25.97 43.72
C ARG A 56 15.64 24.74 43.56
N PRO A 57 15.16 24.11 44.65
CA PRO A 57 14.24 22.98 44.58
C PRO A 57 12.78 23.45 44.71
N GLY A 58 11.93 22.96 43.80
CA GLY A 58 10.47 23.00 43.91
C GLY A 58 9.78 24.01 43.00
N GLU A 59 9.23 23.52 41.89
CA GLU A 59 7.85 23.70 41.41
C GLU A 59 7.75 22.98 40.05
N GLY A 60 6.63 22.28 39.83
CA GLY A 60 6.56 21.17 38.87
C GLY A 60 6.67 21.56 37.41
N GLU A 61 7.24 20.63 36.63
CA GLU A 61 6.85 20.28 35.26
C GLU A 61 7.64 19.02 34.87
N MET A 62 6.96 17.88 34.90
CA MET A 62 7.47 16.60 34.40
C MET A 62 6.84 16.36 33.04
N GLU A 63 7.25 17.08 31.99
CA GLU A 63 6.79 16.81 30.62
C GLU A 63 7.60 17.64 29.63
N ASP A 64 8.57 17.05 28.92
CA ASP A 64 8.87 17.32 27.50
C ASP A 64 10.11 16.54 27.03
N GLN A 65 10.09 15.21 27.17
CA GLN A 65 11.01 14.35 26.43
C GLN A 65 10.19 13.17 25.89
N ASP A 66 10.18 13.04 24.56
CA ASP A 66 9.67 11.91 23.77
C ASP A 66 8.19 11.89 23.31
N THR A 67 7.53 13.05 23.11
CA THR A 67 6.29 13.07 22.32
C THR A 67 6.60 13.09 20.82
N VAL A 68 6.09 12.09 20.09
CA VAL A 68 6.35 11.89 18.66
C VAL A 68 5.05 11.84 17.87
N THR A 69 5.07 12.31 16.63
CA THR A 69 3.89 12.25 15.76
C THR A 69 4.02 11.07 14.81
N PHE A 70 3.07 10.14 14.95
CA PHE A 70 2.93 8.98 14.11
C PHE A 70 1.97 9.26 12.97
N PHE A 71 2.31 8.79 11.79
CA PHE A 71 1.45 8.84 10.61
C PHE A 71 1.31 7.45 10.01
N HIS A 72 0.13 7.19 9.47
CA HIS A 72 -0.06 6.07 8.57
C HIS A 72 -0.91 6.50 7.38
N GLN A 73 -0.62 5.92 6.23
CA GLN A 73 -1.23 6.28 4.96
C GLN A 73 -1.64 5.02 4.20
N GLY A 74 -2.87 5.05 3.67
CA GLY A 74 -3.29 4.18 2.57
C GLY A 74 -3.68 4.98 1.34
N PHE A 75 -4.52 4.37 0.51
CA PHE A 75 -4.97 4.97 -0.76
C PHE A 75 -5.92 6.15 -0.56
N PHE A 76 -6.82 6.02 0.42
CA PHE A 76 -7.92 6.95 0.60
C PHE A 76 -7.70 7.91 1.76
N TRP A 77 -6.99 7.46 2.80
CA TRP A 77 -6.82 8.18 4.05
C TRP A 77 -5.36 8.23 4.46
N ARG A 78 -4.96 9.39 4.98
CA ARG A 78 -3.77 9.58 5.79
C ARG A 78 -4.23 10.02 7.16
N CYS A 79 -3.72 9.38 8.19
CA CYS A 79 -4.05 9.74 9.55
C CYS A 79 -2.80 10.00 10.38
N SER A 80 -2.94 10.88 11.36
CA SER A 80 -1.89 11.27 12.29
C SER A 80 -2.37 11.18 13.73
N PHE A 81 -1.45 10.83 14.64
CA PHE A 81 -1.69 10.86 16.07
C PHE A 81 -0.37 11.05 16.84
N SER A 82 -0.42 11.69 18.00
CA SER A 82 0.73 11.84 18.88
C SER A 82 0.80 10.68 19.87
N GLY A 83 2.02 10.25 20.20
CA GLY A 83 2.25 9.21 21.20
C GLY A 83 3.64 9.34 21.82
N ARG A 84 3.96 8.45 22.77
CA ARG A 84 5.32 8.38 23.34
C ARG A 84 6.24 7.56 22.45
N ARG A 85 7.52 7.96 22.39
CA ARG A 85 8.56 7.20 21.72
C ARG A 85 8.88 5.94 22.53
N GLU A 86 8.33 4.80 22.15
CA GLU A 86 8.77 3.49 22.65
C GLU A 86 9.67 2.80 21.62
N GLU A 87 10.62 1.98 22.09
CA GLU A 87 11.60 1.27 21.25
C GLU A 87 10.94 0.40 20.17
N ASN A 88 9.72 -0.08 20.42
CA ASN A 88 8.94 -0.95 19.54
C ASN A 88 7.82 -0.18 18.82
N MET A 89 8.19 0.83 18.04
CA MET A 89 7.30 1.72 17.28
C MET A 89 6.23 0.98 16.45
N MET A 90 6.50 -0.24 15.98
CA MET A 90 5.56 -1.06 15.21
C MET A 90 4.33 -1.50 16.04
N TRP A 91 4.48 -1.71 17.35
CA TRP A 91 3.38 -2.14 18.23
C TRP A 91 2.32 -1.04 18.43
N HIS A 92 2.71 0.22 18.31
CA HIS A 92 1.78 1.35 18.36
C HIS A 92 0.77 1.35 17.19
N PHE A 93 1.16 0.81 16.04
CA PHE A 93 0.29 0.74 14.88
C PHE A 93 -0.56 -0.54 14.83
N TRP A 94 -0.10 -1.64 15.43
CA TRP A 94 -0.70 -2.96 15.21
C TRP A 94 -1.61 -3.44 16.34
N ILE A 95 -1.32 -3.09 17.60
CA ILE A 95 -1.89 -3.80 18.76
C ILE A 95 -2.40 -2.86 19.87
N THR A 96 -1.91 -1.63 19.97
CA THR A 96 -2.45 -0.68 20.96
C THR A 96 -3.69 0.04 20.43
N ASN A 97 -4.65 0.27 21.34
CA ASN A 97 -5.75 1.19 21.06
C ASN A 97 -5.14 2.55 20.73
N GLN A 98 -5.28 2.97 19.48
CA GLN A 98 -4.84 4.28 19.03
C GLN A 98 -5.51 5.36 19.90
N PRO A 99 -4.79 6.46 20.20
CA PRO A 99 -5.35 7.52 21.04
C PRO A 99 -6.63 8.08 20.40
N HIS A 100 -7.57 8.52 21.23
CA HIS A 100 -8.88 9.04 20.78
C HIS A 100 -8.77 10.26 19.86
N GLN A 101 -7.63 10.95 19.83
CA GLN A 101 -7.37 12.15 19.02
C GLN A 101 -6.66 11.83 17.69
N LYS A 102 -7.18 10.85 16.94
CA LYS A 102 -6.71 10.55 15.58
C LYS A 102 -7.31 11.55 14.58
N VAL A 103 -6.45 12.23 13.82
CA VAL A 103 -6.89 13.12 12.74
C VAL A 103 -6.66 12.43 11.41
N CYS A 104 -7.73 12.23 10.65
CA CYS A 104 -7.65 11.61 9.32
C CYS A 104 -8.07 12.61 8.25
N VAL A 105 -7.25 12.73 7.21
CA VAL A 105 -7.53 13.55 6.04
C VAL A 105 -7.48 12.68 4.78
N PRO A 106 -8.26 13.00 3.73
CA PRO A 106 -8.17 12.29 2.47
C PRO A 106 -6.74 12.32 1.88
N ALA A 107 -6.20 11.16 1.54
CA ALA A 107 -4.80 11.02 1.11
C ALA A 107 -4.50 11.73 -0.21
N TYR A 108 -5.50 12.00 -1.04
CA TYR A 108 -5.35 12.75 -2.31
C TYR A 108 -5.15 14.26 -2.09
N LEU A 109 -5.52 14.80 -0.93
CA LEU A 109 -5.27 16.20 -0.57
C LEU A 109 -3.82 16.43 -0.14
N PHE A 110 -3.09 15.35 0.17
CA PHE A 110 -1.65 15.40 0.35
C PHE A 110 -0.98 15.19 -1.02
N GLN A 111 -0.95 16.24 -1.84
CA GLN A 111 0.03 16.35 -2.90
C GLN A 111 1.41 16.45 -2.23
N PHE A 112 2.45 15.87 -2.83
CA PHE A 112 3.83 16.04 -2.34
C PHE A 112 4.32 17.49 -2.48
N TYR A 113 3.43 18.41 -2.84
CA TYR A 113 3.77 19.77 -3.17
C TYR A 113 2.52 20.66 -3.04
N SER A 114 2.58 21.58 -2.08
CA SER A 114 1.89 22.87 -2.20
C SER A 114 2.68 23.90 -1.40
N SER A 115 3.92 24.15 -1.83
CA SER A 115 4.51 25.47 -1.66
C SER A 115 4.29 26.24 -2.96
N GLU A 116 3.60 27.36 -2.82
CA GLU A 116 3.41 28.46 -3.77
C GLU A 116 3.26 28.17 -5.27
N GLN A 117 2.15 28.71 -5.78
CA GLN A 117 1.83 28.95 -7.17
C GLN A 117 3.00 29.62 -7.93
N SER A 118 3.93 28.81 -8.46
CA SER A 118 4.81 29.28 -9.51
C SER A 118 4.00 29.42 -10.80
N THR A 119 4.07 30.60 -11.40
CA THR A 119 3.31 31.03 -12.57
C THR A 119 3.84 30.37 -13.86
N GLY A 120 3.73 29.04 -13.92
CA GLY A 120 4.05 28.24 -15.10
C GLY A 120 3.26 26.94 -15.06
N TYR A 121 2.47 26.68 -16.11
CA TYR A 121 1.72 25.44 -16.31
C TYR A 121 2.68 24.27 -16.58
N GLN A 122 3.44 23.84 -15.58
CA GLN A 122 4.23 22.62 -15.62
C GLN A 122 3.71 21.74 -14.49
N ALA A 123 3.07 20.63 -14.85
CA ALA A 123 2.65 19.66 -13.85
C ALA A 123 3.92 19.20 -13.11
N PRO A 124 3.98 19.33 -11.78
CA PRO A 124 5.14 18.88 -11.04
C PRO A 124 5.30 17.37 -11.26
N GLU A 125 6.54 16.90 -11.35
CA GLU A 125 6.86 15.54 -11.81
C GLU A 125 6.23 14.44 -10.93
N ASP A 126 5.96 14.77 -9.66
CA ASP A 126 5.24 13.97 -8.68
C ASP A 126 3.76 13.73 -9.06
N ALA A 127 3.10 14.73 -9.66
CA ALA A 127 1.71 14.63 -10.10
C ALA A 127 1.57 13.66 -11.28
N VAL A 128 2.54 13.68 -12.20
CA VAL A 128 2.60 12.75 -13.34
C VAL A 128 2.83 11.32 -12.85
N TYR A 129 3.79 11.14 -11.95
CA TYR A 129 4.09 9.84 -11.34
C TYR A 129 2.87 9.23 -10.65
N ARG A 130 2.19 10.05 -9.82
CA ARG A 130 0.99 9.65 -9.09
C ARG A 130 -0.17 9.34 -10.04
N ALA A 131 -0.32 10.08 -11.13
CA ALA A 131 -1.34 9.80 -12.14
C ALA A 131 -1.14 8.42 -12.78
N PHE A 132 0.09 8.08 -13.21
CA PHE A 132 0.40 6.76 -13.75
C PHE A 132 0.12 5.65 -12.73
N TRP A 133 0.56 5.83 -11.49
CA TRP A 133 0.31 4.88 -10.42
C TRP A 133 -1.20 4.64 -10.20
N SER A 134 -2.00 5.70 -10.18
CA SER A 134 -3.47 5.61 -10.06
C SER A 134 -4.11 4.92 -11.27
N ILE A 135 -3.63 5.16 -12.49
CA ILE A 135 -4.13 4.49 -13.70
C ILE A 135 -3.86 2.99 -13.63
N PHE A 136 -2.62 2.56 -13.34
CA PHE A 136 -2.29 1.14 -13.22
C PHE A 136 -3.07 0.46 -12.10
N LEU A 137 -3.27 1.16 -10.98
CA LEU A 137 -4.10 0.68 -9.88
C LEU A 137 -5.54 0.44 -10.32
N LEU A 138 -6.17 1.44 -10.93
CA LEU A 138 -7.55 1.35 -11.39
C LEU A 138 -7.73 0.23 -12.41
N VAL A 139 -6.85 0.16 -13.41
CA VAL A 139 -6.86 -0.90 -14.43
C VAL A 139 -6.67 -2.26 -13.77
N GLY A 140 -5.73 -2.38 -12.82
CA GLY A 140 -5.46 -3.61 -12.09
C GLY A 140 -6.69 -4.12 -11.33
N VAL A 141 -7.32 -3.27 -10.54
CA VAL A 141 -8.51 -3.63 -9.75
C VAL A 141 -9.69 -3.97 -10.65
N VAL A 142 -9.98 -3.13 -11.65
CA VAL A 142 -11.13 -3.33 -12.55
C VAL A 142 -10.97 -4.64 -13.33
N THR A 143 -9.79 -4.93 -13.87
CA THR A 143 -9.56 -6.17 -14.63
C THR A 143 -9.65 -7.41 -13.73
N VAL A 144 -9.16 -7.35 -12.49
CA VAL A 144 -9.33 -8.44 -11.52
C VAL A 144 -10.81 -8.70 -11.22
N VAL A 145 -11.59 -7.64 -10.95
CA VAL A 145 -13.02 -7.75 -10.64
C VAL A 145 -13.81 -8.34 -11.80
N ILE A 146 -13.61 -7.81 -13.02
CA ILE A 146 -14.27 -8.32 -14.23
C ILE A 146 -13.81 -9.76 -14.51
N GLY A 147 -12.52 -10.05 -14.38
CA GLY A 147 -11.96 -11.39 -14.58
C GLY A 147 -12.55 -12.43 -13.62
N GLY A 148 -12.67 -12.08 -12.34
CA GLY A 148 -13.32 -12.91 -11.32
C GLY A 148 -14.78 -13.19 -11.65
N PHE A 149 -15.54 -12.17 -12.03
CA PHE A 149 -16.94 -12.33 -12.47
C PHE A 149 -17.06 -13.27 -13.68
N VAL A 150 -16.23 -13.08 -14.71
CA VAL A 150 -16.19 -13.94 -15.90
C VAL A 150 -15.89 -15.39 -15.55
N ILE A 151 -14.99 -15.64 -14.59
CA ILE A 151 -14.63 -16.99 -14.11
C ILE A 151 -15.79 -17.64 -13.36
N ILE A 152 -16.48 -16.89 -12.48
CA ILE A 152 -17.65 -17.38 -11.76
C ILE A 152 -18.74 -17.81 -12.76
N CYS A 153 -18.97 -17.00 -13.79
CA CYS A 153 -19.89 -17.36 -14.88
C CYS A 153 -19.39 -18.56 -15.72
N ALA A 154 -18.09 -18.80 -15.82
CA ALA A 154 -17.54 -19.92 -16.59
C ALA A 154 -17.91 -21.29 -16.00
N SER A 155 -18.16 -21.37 -14.68
CA SER A 155 -18.49 -22.61 -13.97
C SER A 155 -19.82 -23.23 -14.42
N PRO A 156 -20.98 -22.55 -14.34
CA PRO A 156 -22.25 -23.12 -14.80
C PRO A 156 -22.32 -23.30 -16.32
N LEU A 157 -21.61 -22.47 -17.09
CA LEU A 157 -21.63 -22.47 -18.55
C LEU A 157 -20.64 -23.46 -19.19
N ALA A 158 -19.77 -24.10 -18.40
CA ALA A 158 -18.70 -25.00 -18.84
C ALA A 158 -17.86 -24.47 -20.02
N SER A 159 -17.75 -23.14 -20.16
CA SER A 159 -17.22 -22.51 -21.37
C SER A 159 -15.71 -22.32 -21.29
N HIS A 160 -14.97 -23.04 -22.15
CA HIS A 160 -13.52 -22.90 -22.27
C HIS A 160 -13.07 -21.47 -22.66
N ARG A 161 -13.93 -20.71 -23.35
CA ARG A 161 -13.64 -19.33 -23.74
C ARG A 161 -13.68 -18.41 -22.52
N LEU A 162 -14.67 -18.59 -21.64
CA LEU A 162 -14.81 -17.77 -20.42
C LEU A 162 -13.63 -18.01 -19.46
N TYR A 163 -13.20 -19.26 -19.26
CA TYR A 163 -11.98 -19.54 -18.48
C TYR A 163 -10.74 -18.85 -19.05
N LYS A 164 -10.60 -18.81 -20.38
CA LYS A 164 -9.48 -18.12 -21.02
C LYS A 164 -9.55 -16.60 -20.87
N VAL A 165 -10.72 -16.01 -21.09
CA VAL A 165 -10.91 -14.55 -21.00
C VAL A 165 -10.73 -14.10 -19.55
N GLY A 166 -11.38 -14.77 -18.60
CA GLY A 166 -11.24 -14.45 -17.18
C GLY A 166 -9.82 -14.67 -16.67
N GLY A 167 -9.15 -15.75 -17.08
CA GLY A 167 -7.74 -15.96 -16.77
C GLY A 167 -6.81 -14.90 -17.38
N ALA A 168 -7.08 -14.43 -18.60
CA ALA A 168 -6.32 -13.34 -19.21
C ALA A 168 -6.53 -12.00 -18.48
N LEU A 169 -7.77 -11.70 -18.06
CA LEU A 169 -8.07 -10.50 -17.28
C LEU A 169 -7.39 -10.53 -15.90
N LEU A 170 -7.40 -11.67 -15.20
CA LEU A 170 -6.64 -11.83 -13.96
C LEU A 170 -5.13 -11.66 -14.17
N LEU A 171 -4.58 -12.16 -15.29
CA LEU A 171 -3.17 -12.00 -15.62
C LEU A 171 -2.82 -10.52 -15.83
N THR A 172 -3.60 -9.81 -16.66
CA THR A 172 -3.42 -8.38 -16.89
C THR A 172 -3.54 -7.59 -15.59
N GLY A 173 -4.54 -7.88 -14.77
CA GLY A 173 -4.73 -7.22 -13.50
C GLY A 173 -3.59 -7.45 -12.52
N GLY A 174 -3.12 -8.69 -12.38
CA GLY A 174 -1.95 -9.04 -11.57
C GLY A 174 -0.68 -8.31 -12.02
N LEU A 175 -0.45 -8.18 -13.33
CA LEU A 175 0.69 -7.45 -13.87
C LEU A 175 0.58 -5.93 -13.63
N CYS A 176 -0.61 -5.34 -13.79
CA CYS A 176 -0.83 -3.93 -13.48
C CYS A 176 -0.59 -3.65 -11.98
N LEU A 177 -1.09 -4.52 -11.10
CA LEU A 177 -0.84 -4.41 -9.65
C LEU A 177 0.63 -4.63 -9.29
N LEU A 178 1.36 -5.48 -10.02
CA LEU A 178 2.81 -5.59 -9.86
C LEU A 178 3.52 -4.28 -10.20
N VAL A 179 3.12 -3.62 -11.29
CA VAL A 179 3.65 -2.29 -11.65
C VAL A 179 3.34 -1.27 -10.55
N VAL A 180 2.15 -1.28 -9.97
CA VAL A 180 1.78 -0.41 -8.82
C VAL A 180 2.72 -0.61 -7.64
N ILE A 181 3.04 -1.86 -7.28
CA ILE A 181 3.97 -2.17 -6.19
C ILE A 181 5.37 -1.67 -6.52
N MET A 182 5.86 -1.94 -7.74
CA MET A 182 7.19 -1.51 -8.16
C MET A 182 7.33 0.01 -8.17
N MET A 183 6.33 0.72 -8.71
CA MET A 183 6.28 2.18 -8.66
C MET A 183 6.28 2.66 -7.20
N TYR A 184 5.44 2.09 -6.34
CA TYR A 184 5.42 2.48 -4.94
C TYR A 184 6.79 2.33 -4.25
N VAL A 185 7.48 1.21 -4.48
CA VAL A 185 8.84 0.96 -3.94
C VAL A 185 9.86 1.96 -4.49
N VAL A 186 9.83 2.23 -5.81
CA VAL A 186 10.70 3.24 -6.43
C VAL A 186 10.46 4.61 -5.83
N TRP A 187 9.20 4.99 -5.61
CA TRP A 187 8.87 6.25 -4.96
C TRP A 187 9.39 6.31 -3.52
N THR A 188 9.24 5.26 -2.72
CA THR A 188 9.68 5.29 -1.31
C THR A 188 11.19 5.11 -1.11
N GLN A 189 11.93 4.54 -2.08
CA GLN A 189 13.35 4.19 -1.91
C GLN A 189 14.31 4.95 -2.84
N VAL A 190 13.82 5.42 -3.99
CA VAL A 190 14.67 5.95 -5.07
C VAL A 190 14.39 7.42 -5.37
N LEU A 191 13.17 7.90 -5.07
CA LEU A 191 12.85 9.31 -5.27
C LEU A 191 13.23 10.12 -4.03
N ASP A 192 14.03 11.17 -4.23
CA ASP A 192 14.47 12.12 -3.19
C ASP A 192 13.30 12.95 -2.61
N SER A 193 12.08 12.74 -3.11
CA SER A 193 10.87 13.44 -2.69
C SER A 193 10.59 13.37 -1.18
N LEU A 194 11.02 12.30 -0.50
CA LEU A 194 10.90 12.18 0.96
C LEU A 194 11.96 13.01 1.69
N GLU A 195 13.15 13.15 1.11
CA GLU A 195 14.24 13.97 1.65
C GLU A 195 13.94 15.47 1.46
N ASP A 196 13.45 15.84 0.28
CA ASP A 196 12.96 17.19 -0.02
C ASP A 196 11.82 17.60 0.92
N TYR A 197 10.89 16.68 1.18
CA TYR A 197 9.82 16.89 2.16
C TYR A 197 10.37 17.11 3.57
N ALA A 198 11.35 16.29 3.99
CA ALA A 198 11.97 16.44 5.30
C ALA A 198 12.72 17.77 5.44
N ALA A 199 13.46 18.18 4.41
CA ALA A 199 14.19 19.44 4.38
C ALA A 199 13.24 20.65 4.43
N GLN A 200 12.16 20.62 3.64
CA GLN A 200 11.15 21.69 3.66
C GLN A 200 10.46 21.77 5.02
N GLN A 201 10.13 20.62 5.62
CA GLN A 201 9.47 20.59 6.92
C GLN A 201 10.38 21.10 8.03
N GLN A 202 11.69 20.86 7.95
CA GLN A 202 12.67 21.47 8.85
C GLN A 202 12.63 23.01 8.79
N HIS A 203 12.43 23.60 7.60
CA HIS A 203 12.34 25.06 7.44
C HIS A 203 10.99 25.66 7.87
N SER A 204 9.89 24.92 7.73
CA SER A 204 8.52 25.42 7.98
C SER A 204 8.01 25.19 9.42
N SER A 205 8.43 24.11 10.07
CA SER A 205 7.76 23.57 11.27
C SER A 205 8.10 24.24 12.60
N GLN A 206 8.87 25.35 12.61
CA GLN A 206 9.39 25.94 13.86
C GLN A 206 10.10 24.92 14.78
N CYS A 207 10.64 23.83 14.23
CA CYS A 207 11.34 22.87 15.05
C CYS A 207 12.68 23.45 15.54
N PRO A 208 12.95 23.49 16.87
CA PRO A 208 14.17 24.08 17.41
C PRO A 208 15.47 23.33 17.08
N ALA A 209 15.40 22.24 16.31
CA ALA A 209 16.46 21.24 16.14
C ALA A 209 16.35 20.47 14.80
N VAL A 210 17.21 19.45 14.63
CA VAL A 210 17.20 18.53 13.47
C VAL A 210 15.86 17.79 13.37
N TYR A 211 15.25 17.86 12.19
CA TYR A 211 14.04 17.12 11.86
C TYR A 211 14.39 15.69 11.44
N HIS A 212 13.79 14.70 12.08
CA HIS A 212 13.98 13.30 11.75
C HIS A 212 12.67 12.69 11.27
N LEU A 213 12.70 12.23 10.02
CA LEU A 213 11.62 11.46 9.39
C LEU A 213 12.06 10.00 9.23
N SER A 214 11.30 9.08 9.80
CA SER A 214 11.46 7.65 9.58
C SER A 214 10.27 7.12 8.80
N VAL A 215 10.50 6.37 7.72
CA VAL A 215 9.46 5.82 6.85
C VAL A 215 9.60 4.30 6.77
N GLN A 216 8.48 3.59 6.92
CA GLN A 216 8.42 2.13 6.89
C GLN A 216 7.20 1.66 6.10
N TYR A 217 7.31 0.46 5.53
CA TYR A 217 6.16 -0.20 4.91
C TYR A 217 5.20 -0.71 5.98
N GLY A 218 3.91 -0.45 5.81
CA GLY A 218 2.89 -0.99 6.70
C GLY A 218 2.41 -2.37 6.29
N LEU A 219 1.58 -2.98 7.15
CA LEU A 219 1.02 -4.33 6.92
C LEU A 219 0.31 -4.49 5.59
N SER A 220 -0.46 -3.47 5.23
CA SER A 220 -1.32 -3.50 4.06
C SER A 220 -0.48 -3.59 2.78
N PHE A 221 0.69 -2.97 2.78
CA PHE A 221 1.65 -3.10 1.69
C PHE A 221 2.15 -4.54 1.56
N LEU A 222 2.40 -5.25 2.68
CA LEU A 222 2.88 -6.64 2.66
C LEU A 222 1.86 -7.63 2.06
N PHE A 223 0.56 -7.33 2.14
CA PHE A 223 -0.49 -8.13 1.49
C PHE A 223 -0.57 -7.92 -0.03
N ALA A 224 -0.06 -6.80 -0.56
CA ALA A 224 -0.07 -6.51 -2.00
C ALA A 224 0.70 -7.55 -2.85
N PRO A 225 1.99 -7.87 -2.56
CA PRO A 225 2.72 -8.87 -3.34
C PRO A 225 2.12 -10.28 -3.18
N VAL A 226 1.55 -10.60 -2.01
CA VAL A 226 0.83 -11.86 -1.78
C VAL A 226 -0.39 -11.96 -2.71
N SER A 227 -1.17 -10.88 -2.80
CA SER A 227 -2.30 -10.78 -3.72
C SER A 227 -1.89 -10.98 -5.18
N VAL A 228 -0.84 -10.27 -5.62
CA VAL A 228 -0.30 -10.37 -6.99
C VAL A 228 0.14 -11.80 -7.30
N PHE A 229 0.90 -12.45 -6.42
CA PHE A 229 1.36 -13.83 -6.60
C PHE A 229 0.17 -14.78 -6.84
N PHE A 230 -0.85 -14.71 -5.98
CA PHE A 230 -2.00 -15.58 -6.08
C PHE A 230 -2.86 -15.29 -7.32
N PHE A 231 -3.02 -14.03 -7.75
CA PHE A 231 -3.72 -13.71 -8.99
C PHE A 231 -2.98 -14.22 -10.23
N LEU A 232 -1.65 -14.07 -10.30
CA LEU A 232 -0.85 -14.58 -11.41
C LEU A 232 -0.93 -16.11 -11.47
N LEU A 233 -0.83 -16.79 -10.32
CA LEU A 233 -0.98 -18.25 -10.25
C LEU A 233 -2.38 -18.71 -10.69
N ALA A 234 -3.43 -18.09 -10.16
CA ALA A 234 -4.81 -18.40 -10.54
C ALA A 234 -5.06 -18.14 -12.04
N ALA A 235 -4.56 -17.04 -12.57
CA ALA A 235 -4.65 -16.69 -13.98
C ALA A 235 -4.05 -17.76 -14.89
N LEU A 236 -2.82 -18.21 -14.58
CA LEU A 236 -2.15 -19.28 -15.32
C LEU A 236 -2.95 -20.59 -15.26
N LEU A 237 -3.50 -20.93 -14.09
CA LEU A 237 -4.34 -22.13 -13.93
C LEU A 237 -5.64 -22.03 -14.76
N PHE A 238 -6.35 -20.90 -14.76
CA PHE A 238 -7.55 -20.71 -15.58
C PHE A 238 -7.27 -20.75 -17.08
N LEU A 239 -6.12 -20.20 -17.53
CA LEU A 239 -5.67 -20.33 -18.91
C LEU A 239 -5.37 -21.80 -19.29
N LEU A 240 -4.77 -22.57 -18.37
CA LEU A 240 -4.53 -24.01 -18.56
C LEU A 240 -5.84 -24.80 -18.58
N ILE A 241 -6.77 -24.53 -17.67
CA ILE A 241 -8.11 -25.12 -17.62
C ILE A 241 -8.85 -24.87 -18.94
N GLY A 242 -8.88 -23.62 -19.42
CA GLY A 242 -9.51 -23.29 -20.70
C GLY A 242 -8.87 -24.02 -21.89
N ARG A 243 -7.55 -24.26 -21.88
CA ARG A 243 -6.89 -25.09 -22.90
C ARG A 243 -7.29 -26.56 -22.79
N THR A 244 -7.37 -27.11 -21.58
CA THR A 244 -7.76 -28.50 -21.31
C THR A 244 -9.20 -28.78 -21.73
N VAL A 245 -10.14 -27.93 -21.33
CA VAL A 245 -11.56 -28.06 -21.70
C VAL A 245 -11.74 -27.99 -23.22
N ARG A 246 -11.03 -27.08 -23.92
CA ARG A 246 -11.05 -27.01 -25.39
C ARG A 246 -10.59 -28.32 -26.04
N ARG A 247 -9.51 -28.93 -25.53
CA ARG A 247 -8.98 -30.19 -26.06
C ARG A 247 -9.93 -31.36 -25.83
N CYS A 248 -10.66 -31.38 -24.71
CA CYS A 248 -11.68 -32.40 -24.43
C CYS A 248 -12.88 -32.28 -25.39
N HIS A 249 -13.36 -31.07 -25.65
CA HIS A 249 -14.45 -30.86 -26.63
C HIS A 249 -14.08 -31.27 -28.07
N HIS A 250 -12.81 -31.19 -28.46
CA HIS A 250 -12.37 -31.55 -29.81
C HIS A 250 -12.16 -33.08 -30.00
N LYS A 251 -12.14 -33.85 -28.91
CA LYS A 251 -11.94 -35.32 -28.94
C LYS A 251 -13.24 -36.12 -28.93
N VAL A 252 -14.40 -35.46 -28.86
CA VAL A 252 -15.71 -36.07 -29.03
C VAL A 252 -16.25 -35.61 -30.39
N PRO A 253 -16.07 -36.39 -31.46
CA PRO A 253 -16.87 -36.17 -32.66
C PRO A 253 -18.33 -36.49 -32.31
N MET A 254 -19.25 -35.61 -32.71
CA MET A 254 -20.66 -36.00 -32.83
C MET A 254 -20.80 -37.11 -33.85
#